data_AF-A0A0C2Y8Z9-F1
#
_entry.id   AF-A0A0C2Y8Z9-F1
#
_cell.length_a   1.000
_cell.length_b   1.000
_cell.length_c   1.000
_cell.angle_alpha   90.00
_cell.angle_beta   90.00
_cell.angle_gamma   90.00
#
_symmetry.space_group_name_H-M   'P 1'
#
loop_
_entity.id
_entity.type
_entity.pdbx_description
1 polymer ?
#
loop_
_entity_poly.entity_id
_entity_poly.type
_entity_poly.pdbx_seq_one_letter_code
_entity_poly.pdbx_strand_id
1 'polypeptide(L)'
;MNPRVLKESGFKHLDRVIETCAKHGIYTILDLHAAPGGQNTDWHSDHGSHIANFWNHKDFQDRVLWLWTELAKHYKDNKWIAGYNPLNEPTDSKHTRLIGFYDKVYAAIRAVDPHHAIFFDGNTFASDFSHFGDAHTRWENTAYSIHDYSSFGFPAAPEEYVGSEEQRTRLRRSDEKKREWMDERGLCVWNGEWGPVYARPPYDGEATDAINKTRYRVLKDQLEIYKADRLSWSIWLYKDIGFQGMVYINPNTPYMKLFATFLAKKHRLAVDAWGADDSAVRRIYSPLFQHIVDEVPERFRDLYPHPVWKLSDRVGRISRNILVAEFLVKEWADHFVGKTEAELDEIAGSFRFGRCVKREELNEILRENAPSRAVPQ
;
A
#
# COMPACT_ATOMS: atom_id res chain seq x y z
N MET A 1 13.17 10.91 20.77
CA MET A 1 12.00 11.52 20.09
C MET A 1 11.09 12.11 21.15
N ASN A 2 10.45 13.26 20.88
CA ASN A 2 9.52 13.94 21.81
C ASN A 2 8.08 13.70 21.31
N PRO A 3 7.33 12.73 21.87
CA PRO A 3 5.95 12.49 21.47
C PRO A 3 5.10 13.74 21.68
N ARG A 4 4.08 13.93 20.83
CA ARG A 4 3.15 15.08 20.90
C ARG A 4 3.84 16.45 20.76
N VAL A 5 4.99 16.47 20.08
CA VAL A 5 5.64 17.70 19.61
C VAL A 5 5.69 17.61 18.09
N LEU A 6 4.96 18.49 17.41
CA LEU A 6 4.93 18.53 15.96
C LEU A 6 6.30 18.94 15.43
N LYS A 7 6.72 18.29 14.34
CA LYS A 7 7.79 18.80 13.50
C LYS A 7 7.14 19.69 12.44
N GLU A 8 7.06 20.99 12.72
CA GLU A 8 6.42 21.97 11.82
C GLU A 8 6.99 21.93 10.38
N SER A 9 8.28 21.60 10.23
CA SER A 9 8.91 21.41 8.93
C SER A 9 8.30 20.28 8.08
N GLY A 10 7.50 19.39 8.68
CA GLY A 10 6.74 18.37 7.96
C GLY A 10 5.66 18.97 7.07
N PHE A 11 4.97 20.03 7.53
CA PHE A 11 3.90 20.69 6.76
C PHE A 11 4.42 21.22 5.42
N LYS A 12 5.62 21.79 5.40
CA LYS A 12 6.30 22.23 4.15
C LYS A 12 6.25 21.20 3.03
N HIS A 13 6.38 19.91 3.35
CA HIS A 13 6.38 18.86 2.34
C HIS A 13 4.97 18.50 1.87
N LEU A 14 4.00 18.43 2.79
CA LEU A 14 2.59 18.19 2.47
C LEU A 14 1.99 19.36 1.71
N ASP A 15 2.14 20.60 2.21
CA ASP A 15 1.66 21.84 1.59
C ASP A 15 2.13 21.93 0.15
N ARG A 16 3.42 21.69 -0.09
CA ARG A 16 3.99 21.72 -1.44
C ARG A 16 3.29 20.76 -2.39
N VAL A 17 2.95 19.54 -1.94
CA VAL A 17 2.25 18.56 -2.78
C VAL A 17 0.80 18.98 -3.00
N ILE A 18 0.10 19.37 -1.93
CA ILE A 18 -1.31 19.82 -1.99
C ILE A 18 -1.45 21.03 -2.92
N GLU A 19 -0.60 22.04 -2.77
CA GLU A 19 -0.60 23.23 -3.63
C GLU A 19 -0.27 22.90 -5.09
N THR A 20 0.62 21.94 -5.32
CA THR A 20 0.94 21.49 -6.69
C THR A 20 -0.26 20.81 -7.32
N CYS A 21 -0.92 19.90 -6.59
CA CYS A 21 -2.16 19.26 -7.03
C CYS A 21 -3.27 20.28 -7.28
N ALA A 22 -3.45 21.24 -6.37
CA ALA A 22 -4.43 22.32 -6.47
C ALA A 22 -4.27 23.16 -7.74
N LYS A 23 -3.03 23.55 -8.08
CA LYS A 23 -2.72 24.30 -9.33
C LYS A 23 -3.14 23.55 -10.61
N HIS A 24 -3.30 22.24 -10.52
CA HIS A 24 -3.68 21.37 -11.63
C HIS A 24 -5.11 20.82 -11.52
N GLY A 25 -5.91 21.29 -10.55
CA GLY A 25 -7.27 20.82 -10.38
C GLY A 25 -7.37 19.40 -9.82
N ILE A 26 -6.36 18.94 -9.07
CA ILE A 26 -6.29 17.59 -8.50
C ILE A 26 -6.54 17.70 -7.00
N TYR A 27 -7.55 16.98 -6.51
CA TYR A 27 -7.81 16.86 -5.08
C TYR A 27 -6.81 15.90 -4.41
N THR A 28 -6.53 16.16 -3.14
CA THR A 28 -5.64 15.33 -2.31
C THR A 28 -6.42 14.65 -1.18
N ILE A 29 -6.13 13.37 -0.93
CA ILE A 29 -6.54 12.68 0.31
C ILE A 29 -5.29 12.50 1.16
N LEU A 30 -5.33 12.91 2.42
CA LEU A 30 -4.20 12.71 3.34
C LEU A 30 -4.32 11.35 4.03
N ASP A 31 -3.38 10.45 3.76
CA ASP A 31 -3.30 9.13 4.37
C ASP A 31 -2.25 9.08 5.49
N LEU A 32 -2.64 8.54 6.65
CA LEU A 32 -1.69 8.15 7.69
C LEU A 32 -1.25 6.69 7.48
N HIS A 33 -0.19 6.55 6.68
CA HIS A 33 0.31 5.25 6.25
C HIS A 33 0.99 4.42 7.35
N ALA A 34 1.62 5.08 8.33
CA ALA A 34 2.35 4.44 9.42
C ALA A 34 2.01 5.07 10.77
N ALA A 35 1.41 4.27 11.66
CA ALA A 35 1.06 4.68 13.01
C ALA A 35 2.13 4.25 14.04
N PRO A 36 2.27 4.96 15.18
CA PRO A 36 3.15 4.52 16.27
C PRO A 36 2.87 3.06 16.66
N GLY A 37 3.92 2.24 16.63
CA GLY A 37 3.83 0.81 16.97
C GLY A 37 3.30 -0.10 15.86
N GLY A 38 2.98 0.40 14.67
CA GLY A 38 2.46 -0.39 13.55
C GLY A 38 1.01 -0.81 13.75
N GLN A 39 0.11 -0.29 12.91
CA GLN A 39 -1.30 -0.64 12.89
C GLN A 39 -1.60 -2.01 12.28
N ASN A 40 -0.61 -2.58 11.60
CA ASN A 40 -0.64 -3.93 11.07
C ASN A 40 0.73 -4.60 11.26
N THR A 41 0.88 -5.79 10.69
CA THR A 41 2.05 -6.65 10.88
C THR A 41 3.03 -6.58 9.70
N ASP A 42 2.83 -5.63 8.77
CA ASP A 42 3.57 -5.55 7.51
C ASP A 42 4.53 -4.35 7.46
N TRP A 43 5.51 -4.42 6.56
CA TRP A 43 6.65 -3.49 6.47
C TRP A 43 6.24 -2.04 6.22
N HIS A 44 5.12 -1.81 5.52
CA HIS A 44 4.66 -0.46 5.17
C HIS A 44 4.11 0.31 6.38
N SER A 45 3.84 -0.36 7.51
CA SER A 45 3.45 0.28 8.77
C SER A 45 4.62 0.86 9.58
N ASP A 46 5.84 0.87 9.00
CA ASP A 46 7.10 1.28 9.62
C ASP A 46 7.36 0.56 10.96
N HIS A 47 6.93 -0.71 11.03
CA HIS A 47 7.14 -1.56 12.18
C HIS A 47 8.14 -2.67 11.86
N GLY A 48 9.31 -2.63 12.49
CA GLY A 48 10.35 -3.67 12.37
C GLY A 48 10.00 -5.01 13.04
N SER A 49 8.71 -5.28 13.30
CA SER A 49 8.26 -6.52 13.93
C SER A 49 6.98 -7.03 13.25
N HIS A 50 6.61 -8.28 13.55
CA HIS A 50 5.41 -8.94 13.03
C HIS A 50 4.18 -8.77 13.95
N ILE A 51 4.23 -7.86 14.92
CA ILE A 51 3.18 -7.63 15.92
C ILE A 51 2.64 -6.21 15.78
N ALA A 52 1.34 -6.05 15.54
CA ALA A 52 0.69 -4.74 15.43
C ALA A 52 0.53 -4.08 16.82
N ASN A 53 1.60 -3.48 17.34
CA ASN A 53 1.65 -2.94 18.70
C ASN A 53 0.78 -1.70 18.91
N PHE A 54 0.36 -1.02 17.83
CA PHE A 54 -0.64 0.05 17.88
C PHE A 54 -1.89 -0.34 18.69
N TRP A 55 -2.35 -1.59 18.55
CA TRP A 55 -3.55 -2.07 19.24
C TRP A 55 -3.31 -2.42 20.71
N ASN A 56 -2.07 -2.67 21.10
CA ASN A 56 -1.70 -3.11 22.46
C ASN A 56 -1.38 -1.95 23.40
N HIS A 57 -1.06 -0.77 22.85
CA HIS A 57 -0.68 0.39 23.64
C HIS A 57 -1.61 1.57 23.38
N LYS A 58 -2.42 1.92 24.39
CA LYS A 58 -3.33 3.07 24.34
C LYS A 58 -2.61 4.38 23.96
N ASP A 59 -1.40 4.60 24.46
CA ASP A 59 -0.63 5.81 24.16
C ASP A 59 -0.32 5.96 22.66
N PHE A 60 -0.20 4.86 21.90
CA PHE A 60 0.00 4.92 20.45
C PHE A 60 -1.26 5.41 19.72
N GLN A 61 -2.44 4.95 20.13
CA GLN A 61 -3.72 5.45 19.64
C GLN A 61 -3.90 6.93 19.99
N ASP A 62 -3.62 7.30 21.24
CA ASP A 62 -3.75 8.70 21.69
C ASP A 62 -2.83 9.66 20.93
N ARG A 63 -1.63 9.20 20.49
CA ARG A 63 -0.73 9.98 19.65
C ARG A 63 -1.30 10.19 18.24
N VAL A 64 -1.96 9.19 17.66
CA VAL A 64 -2.64 9.33 16.37
C VAL A 64 -3.83 10.28 16.46
N LEU A 65 -4.65 10.17 17.52
CA LEU A 65 -5.76 11.11 17.76
C LEU A 65 -5.26 12.56 17.91
N TRP A 66 -4.19 12.74 18.67
CA TRP A 66 -3.53 14.05 18.80
C TRP A 66 -3.03 14.55 17.44
N LEU A 67 -2.32 13.72 16.67
CA LEU A 67 -1.80 14.11 15.36
C LEU A 67 -2.93 14.50 14.39
N TRP A 68 -4.01 13.72 14.32
CA TRP A 68 -5.15 14.03 13.47
C TRP A 68 -5.86 15.32 13.87
N THR A 69 -5.93 15.60 15.18
CA THR A 69 -6.46 16.89 15.65
C THR A 69 -5.61 18.05 15.12
N GLU A 70 -4.29 17.93 15.14
CA GLU A 70 -3.39 18.98 14.64
C GLU A 70 -3.40 19.10 13.11
N LEU A 71 -3.42 17.98 12.37
CA LEU A 71 -3.56 17.99 10.91
C LEU A 71 -4.88 18.63 10.49
N ALA A 72 -6.00 18.23 11.10
CA ALA A 72 -7.32 18.78 10.79
C ALA A 72 -7.40 20.28 11.12
N LYS A 73 -6.85 20.74 12.26
CA LYS A 73 -6.75 22.17 12.59
C LYS A 73 -6.02 22.97 11.52
N HIS A 74 -4.92 22.42 11.00
CA HIS A 74 -4.09 23.07 9.98
C HIS A 74 -4.80 23.14 8.62
N TYR A 75 -5.53 22.09 8.26
CA TYR A 75 -6.08 21.92 6.91
C TYR A 75 -7.59 22.18 6.76
N LYS A 76 -8.35 22.42 7.83
CA LYS A 76 -9.82 22.54 7.82
C LYS A 76 -10.41 23.47 6.75
N ASP A 77 -9.70 24.53 6.37
CA ASP A 77 -10.18 25.54 5.42
C ASP A 77 -9.65 25.29 3.98
N ASN A 78 -8.79 24.28 3.78
CA ASN A 78 -8.16 23.99 2.49
C ASN A 78 -9.04 23.10 1.60
N LYS A 79 -9.82 23.74 0.72
CA LYS A 79 -10.77 23.08 -0.20
C LYS A 79 -10.16 22.10 -1.21
N TRP A 80 -8.84 22.06 -1.38
CA TRP A 80 -8.18 21.11 -2.30
C TRP A 80 -7.86 19.77 -1.66
N ILE A 81 -8.09 19.63 -0.35
CA ILE A 81 -8.13 18.35 0.31
C ILE A 81 -9.56 17.81 0.15
N ALA A 82 -9.70 16.62 -0.42
CA ALA A 82 -10.99 15.94 -0.49
C ALA A 82 -11.36 15.31 0.86
N GLY A 83 -10.35 14.85 1.60
CA GLY A 83 -10.54 14.34 2.95
C GLY A 83 -9.32 13.68 3.55
N TYR A 84 -9.58 12.96 4.64
CA TYR A 84 -8.57 12.32 5.47
C TYR A 84 -8.79 10.81 5.48
N ASN A 85 -7.73 10.04 5.28
CA ASN A 85 -7.70 8.59 5.46
C ASN A 85 -6.92 8.28 6.75
N PRO A 86 -7.62 8.05 7.88
CA PRO A 86 -6.98 8.20 9.18
C PRO A 86 -5.98 7.11 9.58
N LEU A 87 -6.05 5.95 8.94
CA LEU A 87 -5.26 4.79 9.29
C LEU A 87 -5.25 3.81 8.12
N ASN A 88 -4.11 3.68 7.45
CA ASN A 88 -3.93 2.75 6.34
C ASN A 88 -3.89 1.29 6.80
N GLU A 89 -4.66 0.43 6.14
CA GLU A 89 -4.59 -1.03 6.27
C GLU A 89 -4.53 -1.55 7.73
N PRO A 90 -5.43 -1.15 8.64
CA PRO A 90 -5.43 -1.66 10.00
C PRO A 90 -5.65 -3.18 10.02
N THR A 91 -4.92 -3.86 10.90
CA THR A 91 -5.02 -5.33 11.04
C THR A 91 -5.05 -5.70 12.51
N ASP A 92 -6.26 -5.72 13.07
CA ASP A 92 -6.54 -6.07 14.47
C ASP A 92 -7.27 -7.42 14.60
N SER A 93 -6.70 -8.35 15.36
CA SER A 93 -7.28 -9.68 15.57
C SER A 93 -8.57 -9.69 16.40
N LYS A 94 -8.90 -8.57 17.06
CA LYS A 94 -10.19 -8.42 17.78
C LYS A 94 -11.28 -7.81 16.93
N HIS A 95 -10.97 -7.29 15.73
CA HIS A 95 -11.82 -6.60 14.75
C HIS A 95 -12.52 -5.33 15.27
N THR A 96 -13.22 -5.43 16.40
CA THR A 96 -14.04 -4.35 16.97
C THR A 96 -13.25 -3.21 17.62
N ARG A 97 -11.97 -3.40 17.98
CA ARG A 97 -11.14 -2.30 18.50
C ARG A 97 -10.92 -1.21 17.45
N LEU A 98 -10.89 -1.58 16.17
CA LEU A 98 -10.80 -0.64 15.06
C LEU A 98 -11.98 0.33 15.06
N ILE A 99 -13.20 -0.18 15.20
CA ILE A 99 -14.43 0.61 15.20
C ILE A 99 -14.43 1.60 16.37
N GLY A 100 -14.10 1.13 17.57
CA GLY A 100 -14.00 2.00 18.75
C GLY A 100 -12.84 3.00 18.68
N PHE A 101 -11.81 2.73 17.86
CA PHE A 101 -10.78 3.71 17.54
C PHE A 101 -11.29 4.75 16.53
N TYR A 102 -12.02 4.33 15.50
CA TYR A 102 -12.64 5.23 14.51
C TYR A 102 -13.68 6.16 15.11
N ASP A 103 -14.47 5.72 16.11
CA ASP A 103 -15.35 6.62 16.86
C ASP A 103 -14.56 7.78 17.51
N LYS A 104 -13.36 7.52 18.03
CA LYS A 104 -12.49 8.55 18.62
C LYS A 104 -11.84 9.43 17.57
N VAL A 105 -11.39 8.86 16.45
CA VAL A 105 -10.83 9.61 15.32
C VAL A 105 -11.87 10.58 14.77
N TYR A 106 -13.09 10.09 14.52
CA TYR A 106 -14.21 10.89 14.03
C TYR A 106 -14.48 12.07 14.96
N ALA A 107 -14.62 11.81 16.27
CA ALA A 107 -14.84 12.85 17.26
C ALA A 107 -13.69 13.88 17.32
N ALA A 108 -12.44 13.42 17.25
CA ALA A 108 -11.26 14.29 17.30
C ALA A 108 -11.16 15.22 16.08
N ILE A 109 -11.41 14.70 14.87
CA ILE A 109 -11.40 15.49 13.63
C ILE A 109 -12.61 16.43 13.61
N ARG A 110 -13.82 15.94 13.88
CA ARG A 110 -15.05 16.76 13.81
C ARG A 110 -15.12 17.88 14.85
N ALA A 111 -14.40 17.76 15.96
CA ALA A 111 -14.26 18.85 16.93
C ALA A 111 -13.56 20.10 16.35
N VAL A 112 -12.81 19.97 15.26
CA VAL A 112 -12.03 21.07 14.65
C VAL A 112 -12.30 21.27 13.16
N ASP A 113 -12.78 20.25 12.46
CA ASP A 113 -13.07 20.24 11.03
C ASP A 113 -14.41 19.53 10.72
N PRO A 114 -15.49 20.30 10.47
CA PRO A 114 -16.79 19.75 10.17
C PRO A 114 -16.99 19.38 8.68
N HIS A 115 -16.02 19.64 7.80
CA HIS A 115 -16.27 19.69 6.34
C HIS A 115 -15.55 18.62 5.54
N HIS A 116 -14.30 18.27 5.88
CA HIS A 116 -13.58 17.27 5.10
C HIS A 116 -14.17 15.87 5.26
N ALA A 117 -14.22 15.10 4.18
CA ALA A 117 -14.65 13.70 4.23
C ALA A 117 -13.63 12.87 5.01
N ILE A 118 -14.09 11.79 5.65
CA ILE A 118 -13.21 10.82 6.32
C ILE A 118 -13.33 9.47 5.60
N PHE A 119 -12.21 8.94 5.14
CA PHE A 119 -12.07 7.68 4.41
C PHE A 119 -11.61 6.60 5.39
N PHE A 120 -12.50 5.72 5.84
CA PHE A 120 -12.17 4.65 6.78
C PHE A 120 -11.81 3.35 6.06
N ASP A 121 -10.61 2.82 6.33
CA ASP A 121 -10.19 1.52 5.83
C ASP A 121 -10.90 0.38 6.57
N GLY A 122 -11.09 -0.73 5.84
CA GLY A 122 -11.49 -1.99 6.44
C GLY A 122 -10.41 -2.58 7.32
N ASN A 123 -10.77 -3.50 8.21
CA ASN A 123 -9.78 -4.30 8.92
C ASN A 123 -9.09 -5.28 7.96
N THR A 124 -8.05 -5.96 8.45
CA THR A 124 -7.32 -6.99 7.70
C THR A 124 -6.81 -6.45 6.37
N PHE A 125 -5.99 -5.40 6.41
CA PHE A 125 -5.44 -4.72 5.24
C PHE A 125 -6.54 -4.18 4.28
N ALA A 126 -7.46 -3.38 4.83
CA ALA A 126 -8.53 -2.73 4.07
C ALA A 126 -9.46 -3.70 3.29
N SER A 127 -9.57 -4.96 3.74
CA SER A 127 -10.31 -6.01 3.03
C SER A 127 -11.55 -6.52 3.75
N ASP A 128 -11.70 -6.22 5.05
CA ASP A 128 -12.75 -6.79 5.90
C ASP A 128 -13.55 -5.73 6.66
N PHE A 129 -14.81 -5.57 6.25
CA PHE A 129 -15.82 -4.73 6.90
C PHE A 129 -16.89 -5.53 7.65
N SER A 130 -16.79 -6.87 7.70
CA SER A 130 -17.84 -7.75 8.22
C SER A 130 -18.26 -7.49 9.67
N HIS A 131 -17.38 -6.85 10.46
CA HIS A 131 -17.62 -6.54 11.86
C HIS A 131 -18.11 -5.10 12.09
N PHE A 132 -18.23 -4.26 11.05
CA PHE A 132 -18.59 -2.85 11.19
C PHE A 132 -20.06 -2.64 11.59
N GLY A 133 -20.94 -3.63 11.40
CA GLY A 133 -22.33 -3.57 11.87
C GLY A 133 -23.08 -2.33 11.38
N ASP A 134 -23.61 -1.54 12.30
CA ASP A 134 -24.31 -0.27 12.06
C ASP A 134 -23.42 0.98 12.29
N ALA A 135 -22.09 0.82 12.39
CA ALA A 135 -21.19 1.91 12.75
C ALA A 135 -21.28 3.15 11.86
N HIS A 136 -21.60 2.96 10.57
CA HIS A 136 -21.85 4.04 9.63
C HIS A 136 -22.93 5.04 10.09
N THR A 137 -23.89 4.62 10.90
CA THR A 137 -24.97 5.50 11.41
C THR A 137 -24.47 6.57 12.39
N ARG A 138 -23.25 6.40 12.93
CA ARG A 138 -22.64 7.34 13.89
C ARG A 138 -21.74 8.38 13.23
N TRP A 139 -21.47 8.25 11.92
CA TRP A 139 -20.50 9.06 11.22
C TRP A 139 -21.13 9.72 9.99
N GLU A 140 -20.98 11.03 9.88
CA GLU A 140 -21.44 11.81 8.74
C GLU A 140 -20.27 12.22 7.85
N ASN A 141 -20.55 12.35 6.54
CA ASN A 141 -19.58 12.73 5.53
C ASN A 141 -18.34 11.80 5.55
N THR A 142 -18.60 10.51 5.41
CA THR A 142 -17.60 9.45 5.39
C THR A 142 -17.68 8.63 4.11
N ALA A 143 -16.53 8.14 3.67
CA ALA A 143 -16.40 7.09 2.68
C ALA A 143 -15.56 5.95 3.27
N TYR A 144 -15.53 4.81 2.59
CA TYR A 144 -14.80 3.63 3.04
C TYR A 144 -13.78 3.20 1.99
N SER A 145 -12.57 2.89 2.44
CA SER A 145 -11.45 2.51 1.58
C SER A 145 -11.31 0.99 1.52
N ILE A 146 -11.30 0.44 0.31
CA ILE A 146 -10.88 -0.94 0.04
C ILE A 146 -9.53 -0.92 -0.67
N HIS A 147 -8.71 -1.95 -0.48
CA HIS A 147 -7.53 -2.18 -1.31
C HIS A 147 -7.69 -3.48 -2.13
N ASP A 148 -7.66 -3.38 -3.46
CA ASP A 148 -7.94 -4.51 -4.38
C ASP A 148 -6.70 -4.97 -5.17
N TYR A 149 -5.75 -5.53 -4.45
CA TYR A 149 -4.62 -6.23 -5.05
C TYR A 149 -5.00 -7.66 -5.48
N SER A 150 -5.08 -7.88 -6.78
CA SER A 150 -5.32 -9.23 -7.34
C SER A 150 -4.08 -10.10 -7.27
N SER A 151 -4.21 -11.36 -6.87
CA SER A 151 -3.10 -12.34 -6.93
C SER A 151 -2.54 -12.53 -8.34
N PHE A 152 -3.36 -12.32 -9.37
CA PHE A 152 -2.91 -12.35 -10.77
C PHE A 152 -2.03 -11.16 -11.14
N GLY A 153 -1.96 -10.13 -10.30
CA GLY A 153 -1.03 -9.01 -10.43
C GLY A 153 0.39 -9.29 -9.93
N PHE A 154 0.66 -10.46 -9.32
CA PHE A 154 1.93 -10.77 -8.64
C PHE A 154 2.68 -11.98 -9.21
N PRO A 155 4.01 -12.09 -8.99
CA PRO A 155 4.82 -13.23 -9.44
C PRO A 155 4.32 -14.57 -8.91
N ALA A 156 3.82 -14.60 -7.67
CA ALA A 156 3.26 -15.78 -7.04
C ALA A 156 1.79 -16.08 -7.43
N ALA A 157 1.35 -15.64 -8.62
CA ALA A 157 0.03 -15.96 -9.13
C ALA A 157 -0.18 -17.49 -9.16
N PRO A 158 -1.36 -18.01 -8.79
CA PRO A 158 -1.59 -19.45 -8.68
C PRO A 158 -1.58 -20.18 -10.04
N GLU A 159 -1.81 -19.43 -11.12
CA GLU A 159 -1.84 -19.89 -12.51
C GLU A 159 -1.61 -18.69 -13.43
N GLU A 160 -1.35 -18.93 -14.72
CA GLU A 160 -1.23 -17.87 -15.72
C GLU A 160 -2.59 -17.18 -15.96
N TYR A 161 -2.58 -15.84 -15.99
CA TYR A 161 -3.78 -15.07 -16.27
C TYR A 161 -4.03 -14.90 -17.78
N VAL A 162 -4.97 -15.65 -18.31
CA VAL A 162 -5.38 -15.59 -19.72
C VAL A 162 -6.63 -14.73 -19.95
N GLY A 163 -7.28 -14.29 -18.86
CA GLY A 163 -8.52 -13.50 -18.94
C GLY A 163 -9.73 -14.35 -19.33
N SER A 164 -9.75 -15.62 -18.91
CA SER A 164 -10.93 -16.48 -19.07
C SER A 164 -12.11 -15.94 -18.26
N GLU A 165 -13.33 -16.35 -18.60
CA GLU A 165 -14.54 -15.97 -17.87
C GLU A 165 -14.45 -16.36 -16.39
N GLU A 166 -13.91 -17.54 -16.08
CA GLU A 166 -13.69 -18.01 -14.71
C GLU A 166 -12.70 -17.09 -13.95
N GLN A 167 -11.60 -16.71 -14.59
CA GLN A 167 -10.62 -15.82 -13.98
C GLN A 167 -11.17 -14.41 -13.74
N ARG A 168 -11.93 -13.86 -14.70
CA ARG A 168 -12.63 -12.56 -14.51
C ARG A 168 -13.70 -12.65 -13.44
N THR A 169 -14.42 -13.76 -13.34
CA THR A 169 -15.37 -14.02 -12.25
C THR A 169 -14.67 -14.03 -10.89
N ARG A 170 -13.46 -14.60 -10.80
CA ARG A 170 -12.65 -14.55 -9.58
C ARG A 170 -12.19 -13.13 -9.23
N LEU A 171 -11.79 -12.31 -10.21
CA LEU A 171 -11.48 -10.90 -9.98
C LEU A 171 -12.70 -10.16 -9.44
N ARG A 172 -13.84 -10.27 -10.12
CA ARG A 172 -15.12 -9.64 -9.73
C ARG A 172 -15.54 -10.03 -8.32
N ARG A 173 -15.55 -11.32 -8.00
CA ARG A 173 -15.93 -11.82 -6.67
C ARG A 173 -14.99 -11.32 -5.57
N SER A 174 -13.70 -11.17 -5.87
CA SER A 174 -12.71 -10.63 -4.94
C SER A 174 -12.97 -9.15 -4.63
N ASP A 175 -13.33 -8.34 -5.62
CA ASP A 175 -13.73 -6.95 -5.43
C ASP A 175 -15.04 -6.86 -4.64
N GLU A 176 -16.11 -7.49 -5.15
CA GLU A 176 -17.47 -7.47 -4.55
C GLU A 176 -17.45 -7.86 -3.06
N LYS A 177 -16.68 -8.89 -2.69
CA LYS A 177 -16.55 -9.31 -1.29
C LYS A 177 -15.98 -8.22 -0.39
N LYS A 178 -15.02 -7.41 -0.85
CA LYS A 178 -14.43 -6.33 -0.03
C LYS A 178 -15.41 -5.19 0.19
N ARG A 179 -16.37 -5.01 -0.72
CA ARG A 179 -17.35 -3.91 -0.68
C ARG A 179 -18.72 -4.30 -0.19
N GLU A 180 -18.99 -5.59 0.00
CA GLU A 180 -20.29 -6.16 0.35
C GLU A 180 -21.00 -5.35 1.44
N TRP A 181 -20.32 -5.05 2.55
CA TRP A 181 -20.90 -4.27 3.65
C TRP A 181 -21.33 -2.85 3.23
N MET A 182 -20.55 -2.18 2.37
CA MET A 182 -20.85 -0.84 1.86
C MET A 182 -21.98 -0.87 0.83
N ASP A 183 -21.95 -1.82 -0.10
CA ASP A 183 -22.92 -1.95 -1.18
C ASP A 183 -24.32 -2.27 -0.62
N GLU A 184 -24.42 -3.15 0.38
CA GLU A 184 -25.67 -3.45 1.11
C GLU A 184 -26.32 -2.21 1.77
N ARG A 185 -25.52 -1.18 2.06
CA ARG A 185 -25.92 0.02 2.82
C ARG A 185 -25.92 1.28 1.97
N GLY A 186 -25.57 1.18 0.69
CA GLY A 186 -25.45 2.34 -0.21
C GLY A 186 -24.39 3.35 0.21
N LEU A 187 -23.29 2.87 0.81
CA LEU A 187 -22.20 3.72 1.31
C LEU A 187 -21.18 4.04 0.21
N CYS A 188 -20.50 5.19 0.33
CA CYS A 188 -19.46 5.59 -0.62
C CYS A 188 -18.21 4.72 -0.46
N VAL A 189 -17.73 4.15 -1.56
CA VAL A 189 -16.51 3.33 -1.61
C VAL A 189 -15.45 3.98 -2.48
N TRP A 190 -14.21 3.94 -2.00
CA TRP A 190 -13.01 4.31 -2.74
C TRP A 190 -12.05 3.13 -2.72
N ASN A 191 -11.50 2.76 -3.88
CA ASN A 191 -10.39 1.81 -3.94
C ASN A 191 -9.08 2.57 -3.74
N GLY A 192 -8.60 2.58 -2.50
CA GLY A 192 -7.43 3.36 -2.08
C GLY A 192 -6.13 2.90 -2.69
N GLU A 193 -6.02 1.59 -2.93
CA GLU A 193 -4.83 0.99 -3.49
C GLU A 193 -5.14 -0.24 -4.33
N TRP A 194 -4.56 -0.29 -5.52
CA TRP A 194 -4.56 -1.46 -6.38
C TRP A 194 -3.43 -1.34 -7.41
N GLY A 195 -3.18 -2.43 -8.13
CA GLY A 195 -2.28 -2.43 -9.28
C GLY A 195 -1.42 -3.68 -9.37
N PRO A 196 -1.06 -4.15 -10.57
CA PRO A 196 -0.08 -5.22 -10.76
C PRO A 196 1.36 -4.74 -10.52
N VAL A 197 2.25 -5.68 -10.18
CA VAL A 197 3.70 -5.45 -10.24
C VAL A 197 4.27 -5.96 -11.58
N TYR A 198 5.31 -5.29 -12.07
CA TYR A 198 5.88 -5.53 -13.40
C TYR A 198 7.25 -6.19 -13.32
N ALA A 199 7.46 -7.13 -14.25
CA ALA A 199 8.74 -7.74 -14.52
C ALA A 199 9.75 -6.71 -15.04
N ARG A 200 11.03 -6.94 -14.77
CA ARG A 200 12.15 -6.09 -15.14
C ARG A 200 13.25 -6.92 -15.80
N PRO A 201 13.84 -6.46 -16.92
CA PRO A 201 14.84 -7.23 -17.66
C PRO A 201 16.02 -7.78 -16.83
N PRO A 202 16.59 -7.05 -15.84
CA PRO A 202 17.68 -7.56 -15.02
C PRO A 202 17.35 -8.78 -14.15
N TYR A 203 16.06 -9.06 -13.90
CA TYR A 203 15.61 -10.14 -13.03
C TYR A 203 14.84 -11.22 -13.79
N ASP A 204 14.01 -10.81 -14.75
CA ASP A 204 13.08 -11.69 -15.45
C ASP A 204 13.56 -12.08 -16.87
N GLY A 205 14.62 -11.44 -17.38
CA GLY A 205 15.24 -11.77 -18.66
C GLY A 205 14.26 -11.73 -19.83
N GLU A 206 14.32 -12.72 -20.72
CA GLU A 206 13.49 -12.82 -21.93
C GLU A 206 11.98 -12.95 -21.63
N ALA A 207 11.61 -13.36 -20.40
CA ALA A 207 10.21 -13.49 -20.00
C ALA A 207 9.55 -12.13 -19.67
N THR A 208 10.33 -11.06 -19.55
CA THR A 208 9.86 -9.74 -19.08
C THR A 208 8.62 -9.25 -19.83
N ASP A 209 8.67 -9.24 -21.16
CA ASP A 209 7.60 -8.68 -21.98
C ASP A 209 6.33 -9.55 -21.91
N ALA A 210 6.49 -10.88 -21.90
CA ALA A 210 5.38 -11.80 -21.75
C ALA A 210 4.68 -11.65 -20.39
N ILE A 211 5.46 -11.55 -19.30
CA ILE A 211 4.92 -11.32 -17.96
C ILE A 211 4.17 -9.99 -17.92
N ASN A 212 4.78 -8.90 -18.41
CA ASN A 212 4.18 -7.57 -18.37
C ASN A 212 2.89 -7.49 -19.20
N LYS A 213 2.84 -8.14 -20.37
CA LYS A 213 1.61 -8.26 -21.17
C LYS A 213 0.48 -8.90 -20.37
N THR A 214 0.76 -9.94 -19.60
CA THR A 214 -0.21 -10.57 -18.71
C THR A 214 -0.64 -9.61 -17.59
N ARG A 215 0.28 -8.85 -16.99
CA ARG A 215 -0.05 -7.85 -15.97
C ARG A 215 -0.94 -6.72 -16.51
N TYR A 216 -0.69 -6.25 -17.73
CA TYR A 216 -1.55 -5.26 -18.38
C TYR A 216 -2.94 -5.80 -18.70
N ARG A 217 -3.09 -7.10 -18.97
CA ARG A 217 -4.42 -7.73 -19.10
C ARG A 217 -5.19 -7.70 -17.77
N VAL A 218 -4.55 -8.07 -16.67
CA VAL A 218 -5.15 -7.99 -15.32
C VAL A 218 -5.57 -6.56 -14.99
N LEU A 219 -4.69 -5.59 -15.26
CA LEU A 219 -4.96 -4.16 -15.08
C LEU A 219 -6.23 -3.75 -15.85
N LYS A 220 -6.35 -4.11 -17.13
CA LYS A 220 -7.50 -3.79 -17.98
C LYS A 220 -8.79 -4.40 -17.43
N ASP A 221 -8.77 -5.69 -17.07
CA ASP A 221 -9.96 -6.37 -16.56
C ASP A 221 -10.42 -5.80 -15.20
N GLN A 222 -9.50 -5.41 -14.31
CA GLN A 222 -9.86 -4.70 -13.07
C GLN A 222 -10.47 -3.31 -13.36
N LEU A 223 -9.89 -2.55 -14.30
CA LEU A 223 -10.44 -1.25 -14.72
C LEU A 223 -11.84 -1.36 -15.34
N GLU A 224 -12.12 -2.44 -16.07
CA GLU A 224 -13.47 -2.73 -16.59
C GLU A 224 -14.47 -2.98 -15.46
N ILE A 225 -14.08 -3.73 -14.42
CA ILE A 225 -14.89 -3.93 -13.21
C ILE A 225 -15.17 -2.59 -12.53
N TYR A 226 -14.13 -1.81 -12.23
CA TYR A 226 -14.31 -0.54 -11.53
C TYR A 226 -15.15 0.46 -12.34
N LYS A 227 -15.00 0.48 -13.66
CA LYS A 227 -15.81 1.33 -14.55
C LYS A 227 -17.28 0.91 -14.53
N ALA A 228 -17.57 -0.40 -14.58
CA ALA A 228 -18.94 -0.92 -14.52
C ALA A 228 -19.63 -0.52 -13.20
N ASP A 229 -18.87 -0.54 -12.11
CA ASP A 229 -19.38 -0.26 -10.76
C ASP A 229 -19.30 1.22 -10.39
N ARG A 230 -18.73 2.06 -11.28
CA ARG A 230 -18.45 3.49 -11.03
C ARG A 230 -17.59 3.72 -9.78
N LEU A 231 -16.69 2.79 -9.50
CA LEU A 231 -15.78 2.83 -8.36
C LEU A 231 -14.64 3.82 -8.61
N SER A 232 -14.47 4.79 -7.71
CA SER A 232 -13.30 5.69 -7.72
C SER A 232 -12.09 4.93 -7.21
N TRP A 233 -10.91 5.18 -7.77
CA TRP A 233 -9.69 4.44 -7.42
C TRP A 233 -8.42 5.30 -7.46
N SER A 234 -7.41 4.87 -6.70
CA SER A 234 -6.05 5.38 -6.72
C SER A 234 -5.08 4.22 -7.00
N ILE A 235 -4.32 4.32 -8.10
CA ILE A 235 -3.37 3.27 -8.46
C ILE A 235 -2.08 3.39 -7.65
N TRP A 236 -1.62 2.27 -7.09
CA TRP A 236 -0.29 2.16 -6.50
C TRP A 236 0.70 1.82 -7.61
N LEU A 237 1.70 2.65 -7.93
CA LEU A 237 1.97 3.98 -7.37
C LEU A 237 2.50 4.93 -8.45
N TYR A 238 2.65 6.21 -8.11
CA TYR A 238 3.18 7.19 -9.05
C TYR A 238 4.62 6.90 -9.47
N LYS A 239 5.55 6.71 -8.51
CA LYS A 239 6.99 6.60 -8.79
C LYS A 239 7.71 5.61 -7.89
N ASP A 240 8.56 4.78 -8.48
CA ASP A 240 9.45 3.87 -7.76
C ASP A 240 10.79 3.59 -8.51
N ILE A 241 11.41 2.45 -8.20
CA ILE A 241 12.65 1.96 -8.84
C ILE A 241 12.42 1.00 -10.01
N GLY A 242 11.19 0.94 -10.53
CA GLY A 242 10.85 0.21 -11.76
C GLY A 242 9.97 -1.01 -11.56
N PHE A 243 9.40 -1.22 -10.37
CA PHE A 243 8.62 -2.40 -10.06
C PHE A 243 7.14 -2.22 -10.38
N GLN A 244 6.49 -1.19 -9.86
CA GLN A 244 5.05 -0.97 -9.96
C GLN A 244 4.70 0.44 -10.49
N GLY A 245 5.62 1.39 -10.39
CA GLY A 245 5.37 2.81 -10.66
C GLY A 245 4.86 3.13 -12.08
N MET A 246 3.98 4.13 -12.20
CA MET A 246 3.62 4.81 -13.44
C MET A 246 4.84 5.44 -14.12
N VAL A 247 5.74 5.97 -13.31
CA VAL A 247 7.11 6.36 -13.70
C VAL A 247 8.11 5.67 -12.77
N TYR A 248 9.35 5.53 -13.22
CA TYR A 248 10.41 4.96 -12.40
C TYR A 248 11.76 5.58 -12.74
N ILE A 249 12.70 5.55 -11.81
CA ILE A 249 14.03 6.13 -12.07
C ILE A 249 14.75 5.37 -13.19
N ASN A 250 15.41 6.10 -14.09
CA ASN A 250 16.14 5.48 -15.20
C ASN A 250 17.25 4.54 -14.66
N PRO A 251 17.38 3.29 -15.18
CA PRO A 251 18.40 2.34 -14.73
C PRO A 251 19.84 2.85 -14.79
N ASN A 252 20.11 3.87 -15.61
CA ASN A 252 21.44 4.48 -15.76
C ASN A 252 21.76 5.58 -14.74
N THR A 253 20.82 5.90 -13.84
CA THR A 253 21.00 6.92 -12.80
C THR A 253 22.05 6.53 -11.76
N PRO A 254 22.69 7.51 -11.07
CA PRO A 254 23.64 7.25 -10.00
C PRO A 254 23.11 6.30 -8.92
N TYR A 255 21.84 6.46 -8.49
CA TYR A 255 21.22 5.58 -7.49
C TYR A 255 21.18 4.12 -7.96
N MET A 256 20.67 3.86 -9.17
CA MET A 256 20.55 2.50 -9.69
C MET A 256 21.91 1.83 -9.89
N LYS A 257 22.93 2.59 -10.31
CA LYS A 257 24.30 2.09 -10.45
C LYS A 257 24.93 1.78 -9.08
N LEU A 258 24.76 2.67 -8.10
CA LEU A 258 25.30 2.48 -6.75
C LEU A 258 24.73 1.21 -6.10
N PHE A 259 23.43 0.98 -6.25
CA PHE A 259 22.75 -0.13 -5.60
C PHE A 259 22.59 -1.38 -6.48
N ALA A 260 23.14 -1.44 -7.69
CA ALA A 260 22.89 -2.54 -8.63
C ALA A 260 23.17 -3.92 -8.01
N THR A 261 24.36 -4.11 -7.42
CA THR A 261 24.77 -5.35 -6.76
C THR A 261 23.92 -5.66 -5.53
N PHE A 262 23.62 -4.64 -4.72
CA PHE A 262 22.82 -4.80 -3.52
C PHE A 262 21.36 -5.16 -3.85
N LEU A 263 20.75 -4.54 -4.86
CA LEU A 263 19.40 -4.86 -5.31
C LEU A 263 19.33 -6.26 -5.93
N ALA A 264 20.36 -6.68 -6.69
CA ALA A 264 20.45 -8.06 -7.18
C ALA A 264 20.55 -9.08 -6.03
N LYS A 265 21.35 -8.77 -4.99
CA LYS A 265 21.40 -9.56 -3.76
C LYS A 265 20.04 -9.60 -3.07
N LYS A 266 19.38 -8.46 -2.89
CA LYS A 266 18.07 -8.31 -2.24
C LYS A 266 17.00 -9.14 -2.96
N HIS A 267 16.95 -9.04 -4.29
CA HIS A 267 16.07 -9.84 -5.14
C HIS A 267 16.32 -11.33 -4.97
N ARG A 268 17.57 -11.78 -5.14
CA ARG A 268 17.96 -13.20 -5.00
C ARG A 268 17.65 -13.77 -3.61
N LEU A 269 17.76 -12.95 -2.56
CA LEU A 269 17.47 -13.37 -1.19
C LEU A 269 15.98 -13.29 -0.83
N ALA A 270 15.13 -12.74 -1.70
CA ALA A 270 13.69 -12.59 -1.50
C ALA A 270 13.33 -11.93 -0.15
N VAL A 271 14.09 -10.90 0.24
CA VAL A 271 13.96 -10.22 1.53
C VAL A 271 12.90 -9.13 1.53
N ASP A 272 12.44 -8.67 0.36
CA ASP A 272 11.22 -7.87 0.27
C ASP A 272 10.01 -8.80 0.26
N ALA A 273 8.99 -8.53 1.08
CA ALA A 273 7.77 -9.33 1.09
C ALA A 273 6.92 -9.08 -0.16
N TRP A 274 6.85 -7.82 -0.60
CA TRP A 274 5.97 -7.38 -1.68
C TRP A 274 6.39 -7.93 -3.04
N GLY A 275 5.63 -8.91 -3.55
CA GLY A 275 5.87 -9.53 -4.85
C GLY A 275 7.19 -10.28 -4.97
N ALA A 276 7.70 -10.87 -3.88
CA ALA A 276 8.94 -11.64 -3.92
C ALA A 276 8.83 -12.93 -4.75
N ASP A 277 9.85 -13.22 -5.54
CA ASP A 277 10.16 -14.58 -5.99
C ASP A 277 11.20 -15.21 -5.04
N ASP A 278 10.82 -16.28 -4.35
CA ASP A 278 11.68 -16.98 -3.40
C ASP A 278 12.41 -18.20 -3.98
N SER A 279 12.28 -18.45 -5.29
CA SER A 279 12.84 -19.62 -5.97
C SER A 279 14.32 -19.87 -5.63
N ALA A 280 15.13 -18.81 -5.61
CA ALA A 280 16.57 -18.86 -5.35
C ALA A 280 16.94 -19.17 -3.89
N VAL A 281 16.00 -19.13 -2.94
CA VAL A 281 16.23 -19.41 -1.52
C VAL A 281 15.26 -20.43 -0.93
N ARG A 282 14.28 -20.91 -1.69
CA ARG A 282 13.22 -21.83 -1.25
C ARG A 282 13.75 -23.01 -0.44
N ARG A 283 14.81 -23.68 -0.93
CA ARG A 283 15.47 -24.81 -0.25
C ARG A 283 15.92 -24.54 1.20
N ILE A 284 16.16 -23.28 1.56
CA ILE A 284 16.59 -22.88 2.91
C ILE A 284 15.39 -22.80 3.86
N TYR A 285 14.23 -22.33 3.36
CA TYR A 285 13.05 -22.03 4.19
C TYR A 285 11.96 -23.11 4.12
N SER A 286 11.95 -23.93 3.06
CA SER A 286 11.05 -25.07 2.95
C SER A 286 11.16 -26.06 4.12
N PRO A 287 12.34 -26.38 4.68
CA PRO A 287 12.42 -27.24 5.86
C PRO A 287 11.72 -26.64 7.08
N LEU A 288 11.82 -25.33 7.30
CA LEU A 288 11.12 -24.65 8.39
C LEU A 288 9.60 -24.65 8.19
N PHE A 289 9.15 -24.38 6.96
CA PHE A 289 7.74 -24.50 6.60
C PHE A 289 7.22 -25.93 6.82
N GLN A 290 7.95 -26.93 6.33
CA GLN A 290 7.56 -28.34 6.41
C GLN A 290 7.54 -28.83 7.87
N HIS A 291 8.50 -28.42 8.69
CA HIS A 291 8.50 -28.74 10.12
C HIS A 291 7.22 -28.28 10.82
N ILE A 292 6.72 -27.07 10.49
CA ILE A 292 5.43 -26.60 11.05
C ILE A 292 4.27 -27.43 10.50
N VAL A 293 4.28 -27.79 9.22
CA VAL A 293 3.26 -28.65 8.62
C VAL A 293 3.24 -30.04 9.26
N ASP A 294 4.38 -30.62 9.57
CA ASP A 294 4.47 -31.98 10.13
C ASP A 294 4.09 -32.02 11.61
N GLU A 295 4.50 -31.02 12.40
CA GLU A 295 4.35 -31.03 13.85
C GLU A 295 3.09 -30.32 14.37
N VAL A 296 2.55 -29.35 13.62
CA VAL A 296 1.38 -28.56 14.05
C VAL A 296 0.14 -29.05 13.33
N PRO A 297 -0.92 -29.50 14.02
CA PRO A 297 -2.18 -29.88 13.38
C PRO A 297 -2.79 -28.74 12.54
N GLU A 298 -3.39 -29.07 11.39
CA GLU A 298 -3.94 -28.09 10.43
C GLU A 298 -4.84 -27.03 11.08
N ARG A 299 -5.72 -27.45 11.99
CA ARG A 299 -6.63 -26.57 12.74
C ARG A 299 -5.95 -25.47 13.59
N PHE A 300 -4.64 -25.53 13.79
CA PHE A 300 -3.86 -24.56 14.58
C PHE A 300 -2.87 -23.75 13.72
N ARG A 301 -2.81 -23.97 12.40
CA ARG A 301 -1.86 -23.29 11.50
C ARG A 301 -2.32 -21.89 11.09
N ASP A 302 -3.63 -21.67 11.07
CA ASP A 302 -4.23 -20.42 10.64
C ASP A 302 -4.20 -19.39 11.76
N LEU A 303 -3.18 -18.55 11.73
CA LEU A 303 -3.02 -17.41 12.64
C LEU A 303 -3.40 -16.12 11.92
N TYR A 304 -4.26 -15.31 12.53
CA TYR A 304 -4.62 -13.98 12.04
C TYR A 304 -3.35 -13.18 11.64
N PRO A 305 -3.30 -12.58 10.44
CA PRO A 305 -4.40 -12.23 9.55
C PRO A 305 -4.71 -13.23 8.41
N HIS A 306 -4.76 -14.53 8.68
CA HIS A 306 -5.34 -15.51 7.75
C HIS A 306 -6.79 -15.10 7.34
N PRO A 307 -7.19 -15.20 6.05
CA PRO A 307 -6.48 -15.81 4.92
C PRO A 307 -5.55 -14.89 4.14
N VAL A 308 -5.41 -13.61 4.51
CA VAL A 308 -4.51 -12.68 3.82
C VAL A 308 -3.06 -13.10 3.99
N TRP A 309 -2.68 -13.58 5.18
CA TRP A 309 -1.41 -14.27 5.38
C TRP A 309 -1.63 -15.78 5.46
N LYS A 310 -1.05 -16.50 4.50
CA LYS A 310 -0.93 -17.96 4.56
C LYS A 310 0.26 -18.35 5.44
N LEU A 311 0.35 -19.63 5.80
CA LEU A 311 1.48 -20.16 6.56
C LEU A 311 2.84 -19.86 5.89
N SER A 312 2.92 -20.01 4.56
CA SER A 312 4.13 -19.69 3.79
C SER A 312 4.54 -18.23 3.95
N ASP A 313 3.57 -17.31 3.93
CA ASP A 313 3.81 -15.88 4.09
C ASP A 313 4.31 -15.58 5.50
N ARG A 314 3.70 -16.20 6.53
CA ARG A 314 4.15 -16.02 7.91
C ARG A 314 5.59 -16.50 8.11
N VAL A 315 5.94 -17.67 7.59
CA VAL A 315 7.32 -18.18 7.64
C VAL A 315 8.26 -17.20 6.94
N GLY A 316 7.96 -16.83 5.68
CA GLY A 316 8.79 -15.91 4.90
C GLY A 316 8.98 -14.55 5.57
N ARG A 317 7.92 -13.98 6.14
CA ARG A 317 7.96 -12.68 6.78
C ARG A 317 8.87 -12.65 8.00
N ILE A 318 8.68 -13.60 8.90
CA ILE A 318 9.48 -13.66 10.13
C ILE A 318 10.94 -14.03 9.80
N SER A 319 11.16 -15.02 8.95
CA SER A 319 12.50 -15.56 8.73
C SER A 319 13.33 -14.76 7.72
N ARG A 320 12.72 -14.26 6.63
CA ARG A 320 13.45 -13.50 5.58
C ARG A 320 13.20 -12.01 5.65
N ASN A 321 11.93 -11.61 5.70
CA ASN A 321 11.57 -10.20 5.50
C ASN A 321 11.78 -9.34 6.74
N ILE A 322 11.96 -9.97 7.91
CA ILE A 322 12.36 -9.33 9.16
C ILE A 322 13.79 -9.74 9.50
N LEU A 323 14.02 -11.01 9.86
CA LEU A 323 15.31 -11.46 10.40
C LEU A 323 16.47 -11.24 9.43
N VAL A 324 16.40 -11.72 8.18
CA VAL A 324 17.49 -11.52 7.22
C VAL A 324 17.57 -10.05 6.79
N ALA A 325 16.44 -9.39 6.55
CA ALA A 325 16.39 -7.98 6.17
C ALA A 325 17.09 -7.07 7.19
N GLU A 326 16.97 -7.34 8.49
CA GLU A 326 17.62 -6.60 9.57
C GLU A 326 19.15 -6.51 9.40
N PHE A 327 19.80 -7.62 9.00
CA PHE A 327 21.24 -7.65 8.74
C PHE A 327 21.64 -6.84 7.50
N LEU A 328 20.73 -6.69 6.53
CA LEU A 328 21.01 -5.98 5.29
C LEU A 328 20.86 -4.46 5.41
N VAL A 329 20.24 -3.93 6.48
CA VAL A 329 20.05 -2.48 6.66
C VAL A 329 21.40 -1.75 6.75
N LYS A 330 22.34 -2.26 7.55
CA LYS A 330 23.67 -1.63 7.68
C LYS A 330 24.50 -1.77 6.41
N GLU A 331 24.40 -2.90 5.71
CA GLU A 331 25.04 -3.08 4.41
C GLU A 331 24.50 -2.11 3.37
N TRP A 332 23.18 -1.87 3.35
CA TRP A 332 22.59 -0.82 2.52
C TRP A 332 23.13 0.57 2.88
N ALA A 333 23.15 0.91 4.17
CA ALA A 333 23.62 2.22 4.63
C ALA A 333 25.11 2.46 4.34
N ASP A 334 25.93 1.41 4.33
CA ASP A 334 27.38 1.49 4.07
C ASP A 334 27.70 2.07 2.68
N HIS A 335 26.77 1.95 1.72
CA HIS A 335 26.91 2.53 0.38
C HIS A 335 27.01 4.06 0.41
N PHE A 336 26.65 4.72 1.51
CA PHE A 336 26.74 6.18 1.67
C PHE A 336 27.97 6.64 2.46
N VAL A 337 28.72 5.74 3.08
CA VAL A 337 29.89 6.10 3.90
C VAL A 337 30.95 6.78 3.04
N GLY A 338 31.49 7.89 3.54
CA GLY A 338 32.55 8.66 2.87
C GLY A 338 32.08 9.54 1.71
N LYS A 339 30.78 9.55 1.38
CA LYS A 339 30.25 10.44 0.35
C LYS A 339 30.12 11.87 0.84
N THR A 340 30.45 12.81 -0.04
CA THR A 340 30.23 14.24 0.15
C THR A 340 28.75 14.60 -0.02
N GLU A 341 28.34 15.76 0.48
CA GLU A 341 26.98 16.27 0.29
C GLU A 341 26.60 16.42 -1.19
N ALA A 342 27.54 16.82 -2.05
CA ALA A 342 27.33 16.93 -3.49
C ALA A 342 27.06 15.56 -4.15
N GLU A 343 27.77 14.51 -3.73
CA GLU A 343 27.52 13.15 -4.22
C GLU A 343 26.16 12.62 -3.73
N LEU A 344 25.79 12.93 -2.48
CA LEU A 344 24.48 12.58 -1.94
C LEU A 344 23.34 13.29 -2.69
N ASP A 345 23.49 14.58 -3.01
CA ASP A 345 22.51 15.32 -3.82
C ASP A 345 22.40 14.76 -5.24
N GLU A 346 23.51 14.36 -5.87
CA GLU A 346 23.49 13.74 -7.19
C GLU A 346 22.82 12.35 -7.17
N ILE A 347 23.04 11.56 -6.13
CA ILE A 347 22.35 10.28 -5.91
C ILE A 347 20.85 10.52 -5.72
N ALA A 348 20.46 11.42 -4.81
CA ALA A 348 19.06 11.79 -4.58
C ALA A 348 18.40 12.38 -5.85
N GLY A 349 19.18 13.13 -6.64
CA GLY A 349 18.79 13.70 -7.92
C GLY A 349 18.33 12.68 -8.95
N SER A 350 18.69 11.40 -8.79
CA SER A 350 18.17 10.27 -9.58
C SER A 350 16.64 10.20 -9.60
N PHE A 351 15.98 10.68 -8.55
CA PHE A 351 14.52 10.67 -8.41
C PHE A 351 13.81 11.92 -8.99
N ARG A 352 14.55 12.87 -9.58
CA ARG A 352 13.95 14.02 -10.28
C ARG A 352 13.13 13.53 -11.48
N PHE A 353 12.00 14.19 -11.74
CA PHE A 353 11.06 13.77 -12.80
C PHE A 353 11.74 13.62 -14.18
N GLY A 354 12.63 14.55 -14.55
CA GLY A 354 13.37 14.49 -15.81
C GLY A 354 14.39 13.34 -15.91
N ARG A 355 14.65 12.62 -14.82
CA ARG A 355 15.49 11.40 -14.80
C ARG A 355 14.65 10.12 -14.67
N CYS A 356 13.33 10.23 -14.71
CA CYS A 356 12.43 9.09 -14.68
C CYS A 356 12.08 8.63 -16.11
N VAL A 357 11.84 7.34 -16.27
CA VAL A 357 11.23 6.71 -17.44
C VAL A 357 9.75 6.54 -17.15
N LYS A 358 8.91 6.67 -18.17
CA LYS A 358 7.48 6.41 -18.09
C LYS A 358 7.20 4.95 -18.44
N ARG A 359 6.30 4.31 -17.71
CA ARG A 359 5.72 3.02 -18.12
C ARG A 359 4.61 3.29 -19.13
N GLU A 360 4.97 3.40 -20.41
CA GLU A 360 4.05 3.93 -21.43
C GLU A 360 2.76 3.11 -21.55
N GLU A 361 2.82 1.79 -21.64
CA GLU A 361 1.61 0.96 -21.77
C GLU A 361 0.68 1.07 -20.55
N LEU A 362 1.21 1.10 -19.32
CA LEU A 362 0.41 1.41 -18.12
C LEU A 362 -0.27 2.77 -18.26
N ASN A 363 0.51 3.80 -18.58
CA ASN A 363 0.01 5.17 -18.64
C ASN A 363 -1.01 5.36 -19.78
N GLU A 364 -0.87 4.66 -20.91
CA GLU A 364 -1.84 4.63 -22.00
C GLU A 364 -3.15 4.00 -21.55
N ILE A 365 -3.10 2.83 -20.90
CA ILE A 365 -4.29 2.15 -20.38
C ILE A 365 -5.04 3.03 -19.37
N LEU A 366 -4.33 3.70 -18.47
CA LEU A 366 -4.94 4.61 -17.49
C LEU A 366 -5.56 5.84 -18.17
N ARG A 367 -4.92 6.39 -19.21
CA ARG A 367 -5.48 7.51 -20.00
C ARG A 367 -6.73 7.10 -20.78
N GLU A 368 -6.77 5.90 -21.33
CA GLU A 368 -7.93 5.36 -22.04
C GLU A 368 -9.11 5.08 -21.09
N ASN A 369 -8.83 4.70 -19.84
CA ASN A 369 -9.86 4.51 -18.83
C ASN A 369 -10.43 5.84 -18.30
N ALA A 370 -9.60 6.89 -18.24
CA ALA A 370 -10.04 8.20 -17.81
C ALA A 370 -11.14 8.75 -18.75
N PRO A 371 -12.24 9.30 -18.23
CA PRO A 371 -13.27 9.90 -19.06
C PRO A 371 -12.67 11.01 -19.93
N SER A 372 -13.04 11.06 -21.21
CA SER A 372 -12.69 12.19 -22.06
C SER A 372 -13.19 13.46 -21.37
N ARG A 373 -12.29 14.40 -21.08
CA ARG A 373 -12.69 15.71 -20.54
C ARG A 373 -13.68 16.31 -21.52
N ALA A 374 -14.97 16.34 -21.17
CA ALA A 374 -15.85 17.35 -21.70
C ALA A 374 -15.19 18.68 -21.32
N VAL A 375 -14.73 19.42 -22.32
CA VAL A 375 -14.24 20.78 -22.13
C VAL A 375 -15.35 21.52 -21.39
N PRO A 376 -15.11 22.06 -20.18
CA PRO A 376 -16.11 22.87 -19.51
C PRO A 376 -16.49 24.01 -20.46
N GLN A 377 -17.78 24.13 -20.80
CA GLN A 377 -18.31 25.28 -21.52
C GLN A 377 -18.27 26.52 -20.64
#